data_AF-A0A917D0Q8-F1
#
_entry.id   AF-A0A917D0Q8-F1
#
_cell.length_a   1.000
_cell.length_b   1.000
_cell.length_c   1.000
_cell.angle_alpha   90.00
_cell.angle_beta   90.00
_cell.angle_gamma   90.00
#
_symmetry.space_group_name_H-M   'P 1'
#
loop_
_entity.id
_entity.type
_entity.pdbx_description
1 polymer ?
#
loop_
_entity_poly.entity_id
_entity_poly.type
_entity_poly.pdbx_seq_one_letter_code
_entity_poly.pdbx_strand_id
1 'polypeptide(L)'
;MENQFLSLLAYVAEQERKKNRTQQAEGIEVARTEGVTFGRTKQEIDNKFIEIYEVWKSGEFTTTEAMRRIGMRKPTFYRSVKEYEGKLS
;
A
#
# COMPACT_ATOMS: atom_id res chain seq x y z
N MET A 1 -14.06 21.63 -42.97
CA MET A 1 -12.82 20.81 -42.98
C MET A 1 -12.12 20.78 -41.63
N GLU A 2 -12.14 21.86 -40.84
CA GLU A 2 -11.45 21.93 -39.53
C GLU A 2 -11.92 20.88 -38.51
N ASN A 3 -13.23 20.58 -38.45
CA ASN A 3 -13.76 19.54 -37.56
C ASN A 3 -13.31 18.11 -37.92
N GLN A 4 -13.08 17.80 -39.19
CA GLN A 4 -12.69 16.43 -39.60
C GLN A 4 -11.25 16.10 -39.19
N PHE A 5 -10.37 17.10 -39.24
CA PHE A 5 -8.99 16.95 -38.79
C PHE A 5 -8.92 16.78 -37.27
N LEU A 6 -9.66 17.60 -36.51
CA LEU A 6 -9.74 17.45 -35.06
C LEU A 6 -10.34 16.11 -34.63
N SER A 7 -11.39 15.63 -35.32
CA SER A 7 -11.96 14.30 -35.07
C SER A 7 -10.97 13.16 -35.34
N LEU A 8 -10.14 13.27 -36.39
CA LEU A 8 -9.12 12.27 -36.68
C LEU A 8 -8.03 12.24 -35.60
N LEU A 9 -7.55 13.41 -35.17
CA LEU A 9 -6.57 13.51 -34.08
C LEU A 9 -7.12 12.96 -32.77
N ALA A 10 -8.38 13.27 -32.44
CA ALA A 10 -9.05 12.74 -31.26
C ALA A 10 -9.16 11.21 -31.30
N TYR A 11 -9.51 10.65 -32.48
CA TYR A 11 -9.58 9.21 -32.67
C TYR A 11 -8.21 8.53 -32.46
N VAL A 12 -7.15 9.06 -33.07
CA VAL A 12 -5.79 8.52 -32.91
C VAL A 12 -5.35 8.56 -31.44
N ALA A 13 -5.56 9.70 -30.76
CA ALA A 13 -5.24 9.84 -29.34
C ALA A 13 -6.02 8.84 -28.48
N GLU A 14 -7.29 8.56 -28.80
CA GLU A 14 -8.08 7.56 -28.10
C GLU A 14 -7.52 6.14 -28.29
N GLN A 15 -7.13 5.78 -29.52
CA GLN A 15 -6.54 4.48 -29.82
C GLN A 15 -5.21 4.28 -29.09
N GLU A 16 -4.34 5.29 -29.09
CA GLU A 16 -3.08 5.24 -28.35
C GLU A 16 -3.30 5.11 -26.84
N ARG A 17 -4.25 5.85 -26.27
CA ARG A 17 -4.60 5.75 -24.84
C ARG A 17 -5.11 4.35 -24.48
N LYS A 18 -5.91 3.72 -25.35
CA LYS A 18 -6.39 2.35 -25.18
C LYS A 18 -5.22 1.35 -25.21
N LYS A 19 -4.36 1.48 -26.22
CA LYS A 19 -3.16 0.63 -26.37
C LYS A 19 -2.24 0.71 -25.14
N ASN A 20 -1.93 1.91 -24.67
CA ASN A 20 -1.07 2.12 -23.50
C ASN A 20 -1.67 1.50 -22.23
N ARG A 21 -2.99 1.55 -22.06
CA ARG A 21 -3.68 0.92 -20.92
C ARG A 21 -3.60 -0.60 -20.97
N THR A 22 -3.79 -1.19 -22.15
CA THR A 22 -3.66 -2.64 -22.34
C THR A 22 -2.24 -3.09 -21.99
N GLN A 23 -1.23 -2.42 -22.55
CA GLN A 23 0.18 -2.74 -22.27
C GLN A 23 0.56 -2.52 -20.80
N GLN A 24 0.03 -1.47 -20.16
CA GLN A 24 0.23 -1.25 -18.73
C GLN A 24 -0.39 -2.37 -17.90
N ALA A 25 -1.59 -2.84 -18.25
CA ALA A 25 -2.24 -3.94 -17.56
C ALA A 25 -1.45 -5.25 -17.69
N GLU A 26 -1.00 -5.58 -18.90
CA GLU A 26 -0.12 -6.72 -19.18
C GLU A 26 1.19 -6.62 -18.37
N GLY A 27 1.83 -5.46 -18.35
CA GLY A 27 3.05 -5.23 -17.58
C GLY A 27 2.86 -5.35 -16.06
N ILE A 28 1.72 -4.87 -15.54
CA ILE A 28 1.37 -5.04 -14.12
C ILE A 28 1.12 -6.51 -13.80
N GLU A 29 0.50 -7.27 -14.70
CA GLU A 29 0.30 -8.71 -14.52
C GLU A 29 1.63 -9.46 -14.44
N VAL A 30 2.56 -9.21 -15.37
CA VAL A 30 3.91 -9.77 -15.33
C VAL A 30 4.65 -9.41 -14.04
N ALA A 31 4.62 -8.14 -13.64
CA ALA A 31 5.27 -7.72 -12.40
C ALA A 31 4.66 -8.41 -11.16
N ARG A 32 3.33 -8.63 -11.15
CA ARG A 32 2.67 -9.38 -10.08
C ARG A 32 3.08 -10.85 -10.06
N THR A 33 3.23 -11.50 -11.22
CA THR A 33 3.69 -12.91 -11.27
C THR A 33 5.15 -13.05 -10.83
N GLU A 34 5.97 -12.02 -11.06
CA GLU A 34 7.34 -11.91 -10.53
C GLU A 34 7.41 -11.54 -9.03
N GLY A 35 6.27 -11.33 -8.38
CA GLY A 35 6.19 -11.04 -6.94
C GLY A 35 6.34 -9.56 -6.56
N VAL A 36 6.31 -8.64 -7.53
CA VAL A 36 6.34 -7.20 -7.26
C VAL A 36 5.07 -6.79 -6.51
N THR A 37 5.26 -6.28 -5.29
CA THR A 37 4.16 -5.73 -4.48
C THR A 37 3.96 -4.26 -4.83
N PHE A 38 2.79 -3.93 -5.38
CA PHE A 38 2.42 -2.56 -5.72
C PHE A 38 1.73 -1.83 -4.55
N GLY A 39 1.76 -0.50 -4.61
CA GLY A 39 1.10 0.37 -3.64
C GLY A 39 2.04 0.85 -2.53
N ARG A 40 1.46 1.43 -1.48
CA ARG A 40 2.24 1.97 -0.37
C ARG A 40 2.73 0.84 0.53
N THR A 41 4.05 0.76 0.74
CA THR A 41 4.65 -0.16 1.71
C THR A 41 4.05 0.08 3.10
N LYS A 42 3.55 -1.00 3.71
CA LYS A 42 3.09 -0.97 5.10
C LYS A 42 4.30 -0.84 6.01
N GLN A 43 4.13 -0.17 7.14
CA GLN A 43 5.13 -0.26 8.21
C GLN A 43 5.11 -1.69 8.75
N GLU A 44 6.25 -2.34 8.74
CA GLU A 44 6.39 -3.74 9.16
C GLU A 44 6.24 -3.89 10.68
N ILE A 45 5.86 -5.09 11.10
CA ILE A 45 5.97 -5.52 12.49
C ILE A 45 7.39 -6.02 12.67
N ASP A 46 8.26 -5.14 13.14
CA ASP A 46 9.67 -5.42 13.42
C ASP A 46 9.87 -5.90 14.87
N ASN A 47 11.09 -6.33 15.20
CA ASN A 47 11.42 -6.76 16.57
C ASN A 47 11.13 -5.67 17.61
N LYS A 48 11.36 -4.40 17.24
CA LYS A 48 11.07 -3.25 18.10
C LYS A 48 9.58 -3.13 18.41
N PHE A 49 8.71 -3.35 17.43
CA PHE A 49 7.27 -3.41 17.66
C PHE A 49 6.92 -4.52 18.65
N ILE A 50 7.49 -5.72 18.49
CA ILE A 50 7.21 -6.88 19.33
C ILE A 50 7.60 -6.60 20.79
N GLU A 51 8.83 -6.13 21.01
CA GLU A 51 9.33 -5.78 22.35
C GLU A 51 8.43 -4.75 23.04
N ILE A 52 8.07 -3.67 22.33
CA ILE A 52 7.23 -2.61 22.89
C ILE A 52 5.79 -3.11 23.08
N TYR A 53 5.30 -3.98 22.20
CA TYR A 53 3.98 -4.57 22.30
C TYR A 53 3.84 -5.42 23.57
N GLU A 54 4.81 -6.28 23.89
CA GLU A 54 4.77 -7.14 25.07
C GLU A 54 4.71 -6.32 26.37
N VAL A 55 5.56 -5.30 26.50
CA VAL A 55 5.59 -4.39 27.65
C VAL A 55 4.32 -3.52 27.73
N TRP A 56 3.78 -3.11 26.58
CA TRP A 56 2.49 -2.41 26.56
C TRP A 56 1.34 -3.34 26.98
N LYS A 57 1.36 -4.61 26.55
CA LYS A 57 0.33 -5.61 26.86
C LYS A 57 0.35 -6.03 28.33
N SER A 58 1.52 -6.00 28.99
CA SER A 58 1.64 -6.20 30.44
C SER A 58 1.08 -5.03 31.26
N GLY A 59 0.78 -3.88 30.61
CA GLY A 59 0.22 -2.69 31.26
C GLY A 59 1.27 -1.70 31.78
N GLU A 60 2.55 -1.94 31.51
CA GLU A 60 3.65 -1.07 31.96
C GLU A 60 3.73 0.24 31.19
N PHE A 61 3.21 0.30 29.96
CA PHE A 61 3.13 1.51 29.14
C PHE A 61 1.71 1.96 28.86
N THR A 62 1.55 3.28 28.72
CA THR A 62 0.36 3.83 28.07
C THR A 62 0.43 3.61 26.57
N THR A 63 -0.73 3.52 25.92
CA THR A 63 -0.82 3.42 24.46
C THR A 63 -0.13 4.59 23.75
N THR A 64 -0.22 5.80 24.32
CA THR A 64 0.45 6.99 23.77
C THR A 64 1.96 6.86 23.77
N GLU A 65 2.52 6.29 24.85
CA GLU A 65 3.95 6.07 24.97
C GLU A 65 4.44 4.96 24.02
N ALA A 66 3.72 3.85 23.92
CA ALA A 66 4.01 2.78 22.96
C ALA A 66 4.03 3.32 21.51
N MET A 67 3.01 4.09 21.13
CA MET A 67 2.93 4.74 19.82
C MET A 67 4.11 5.68 19.54
N ARG A 68 4.52 6.48 20.54
CA ARG A 68 5.67 7.39 20.42
C ARG A 68 6.96 6.62 20.20
N ARG A 69 7.21 5.55 20.97
CA ARG A 69 8.44 4.75 20.89
C ARG A 69 8.56 4.00 19.56
N ILE A 70 7.45 3.45 19.06
CA ILE A 70 7.40 2.75 17.76
C ILE A 70 7.39 3.76 16.59
N GLY A 71 6.99 5.01 16.82
CA GLY A 71 6.84 6.03 15.78
C GLY A 71 5.59 5.83 14.93
N MET A 72 4.56 5.18 15.47
CA MET A 72 3.31 4.90 14.77
C MET A 72 2.20 5.89 15.16
N ARG A 73 1.39 6.28 14.17
CA ARG A 73 0.11 6.96 14.45
C ARG A 73 -0.93 5.96 14.95
N LYS A 74 -1.90 6.44 15.73
CA LYS A 74 -2.97 5.64 16.34
C LYS A 74 -3.64 4.60 15.41
N PRO A 75 -4.08 4.94 14.18
CA PRO A 75 -4.71 3.96 13.31
C PRO A 75 -3.74 2.85 12.83
N THR A 76 -2.47 3.20 12.62
CA THR A 76 -1.44 2.23 12.23
C THR A 76 -1.11 1.29 13.38
N PHE A 77 -0.97 1.83 14.59
CA PHE A 77 -0.69 1.04 15.79
C PHE A 77 -1.75 -0.04 16.02
N TYR A 78 -3.04 0.33 16.10
CA TYR A 78 -4.09 -0.67 16.34
C TYR A 78 -4.26 -1.68 15.20
N ARG A 79 -4.00 -1.28 13.95
CA ARG A 79 -3.99 -2.21 12.82
C ARG A 79 -2.85 -3.22 12.95
N SER A 80 -1.64 -2.77 13.29
CA SER A 80 -0.48 -3.63 13.52
C SER A 80 -0.69 -4.56 14.71
N VAL A 81 -1.31 -4.08 15.80
CA VAL A 81 -1.68 -4.92 16.96
C VAL A 81 -2.63 -6.04 16.54
N LYS A 82 -3.73 -5.71 15.84
CA LYS A 82 -4.69 -6.72 15.36
C LYS A 82 -4.03 -7.74 14.43
N GLU A 83 -3.14 -7.29 13.55
CA GLU A 83 -2.39 -8.18 12.65
C GLU A 83 -1.44 -9.09 13.44
N TYR A 84 -0.74 -8.56 14.44
CA TYR A 84 0.18 -9.34 15.27
C TYR A 84 -0.57 -10.38 16.11
N GLU A 85 -1.63 -9.98 16.81
CA GLU A 85 -2.47 -10.90 17.60
C GLU A 85 -3.11 -11.98 16.71
N GLY A 86 -3.49 -11.65 15.47
CA GLY A 86 -4.01 -12.62 14.51
C GLY A 86 -2.97 -13.62 13.98
N LYS A 87 -1.66 -13.31 14.05
CA LYS A 87 -0.57 -14.24 13.70
C LYS A 87 -0.18 -15.16 14.86
N LEU A 88 -0.56 -14.80 16.09
CA LEU A 88 -0.30 -15.60 17.30
C LEU A 88 -1.40 -16.66 17.56
N SER A 89 -2.55 -16.55 16.88
CA SER A 89 -3.63 -17.53 16.89
C SER A 89 -3.49 -18.55 15.78
#